data_AF-A0A954U9Q9-F1
#
_entry.id   AF-A0A954U9Q9-F1
#
_cell.length_a   1.000
_cell.length_b   1.000
_cell.length_c   1.000
_cell.angle_alpha   90.00
_cell.angle_beta   90.00
_cell.angle_gamma   90.00
#
_symmetry.space_group_name_H-M   'P 1'
#
loop_
_entity.id
_entity.type
_entity.pdbx_description
1 polymer ?
#
loop_
_entity_poly.entity_id
_entity_poly.type
_entity_poly.pdbx_seq_one_letter_code
_entity_poly.pdbx_strand_id
1 'polypeptide(L)'
;MSRAVRILWKCLLVLWVGPYSLLGMCIGSLGMLLGGRGRYRDGAFEFYEGFTAWFVRRLPTGPTTAGFTLGHVILGQTSEGLEIVGKHE
;
A
#
# COMPACT_ATOMS: atom_id res chain seq x y z
N MET A 1 25.02 4.63 25.31
CA MET A 1 23.57 4.76 25.02
C MET A 1 22.79 3.80 25.89
N SER A 2 21.96 4.33 26.78
CA SER A 2 21.15 3.57 27.75
C SER A 2 20.22 2.58 27.04
N ARG A 3 19.91 1.44 27.68
CA ARG A 3 18.99 0.41 27.12
C ARG A 3 17.65 1.01 26.68
N ALA A 4 17.16 2.01 27.41
CA ALA A 4 15.95 2.76 27.10
C ALA A 4 15.98 3.45 25.72
N VAL A 5 17.10 4.11 25.38
CA VAL A 5 17.25 4.80 24.08
C VAL A 5 17.23 3.81 22.92
N ARG A 6 17.82 2.62 23.11
CA ARG A 6 17.82 1.56 22.08
C ARG A 6 16.44 0.96 21.85
N ILE A 7 15.64 0.82 22.91
CA ILE A 7 14.25 0.33 22.82
C ILE A 7 13.36 1.38 22.15
N LEU A 8 13.49 2.64 22.55
CA LEU A 8 12.72 3.75 21.96
C LEU A 8 12.97 3.86 20.46
N TRP A 9 14.23 3.75 20.02
CA TRP A 9 14.61 3.80 18.62
C TRP A 9 14.05 2.62 17.81
N LYS A 10 14.05 1.42 18.38
CA LYS A 10 13.44 0.24 17.76
C LYS A 10 11.92 0.37 17.63
N CYS A 11 11.24 0.86 18.67
CA CYS A 11 9.81 1.14 18.60
C CYS A 11 9.52 2.20 17.54
N LEU A 12 10.33 3.26 17.46
CA LEU A 12 10.19 4.29 16.43
C LEU A 12 10.34 3.72 15.02
N LEU A 13 11.31 2.83 14.79
CA LEU A 13 11.52 2.16 13.50
C LEU A 13 10.39 1.18 13.15
N VAL A 14 9.86 0.43 14.13
CA VAL A 14 8.70 -0.46 13.93
C VAL A 14 7.41 0.34 13.70
N LEU A 15 7.22 1.44 14.42
CA LEU A 15 6.19 2.46 14.16
C LEU A 15 6.44 3.25 12.87
N TRP A 16 7.62 3.13 12.25
CA TRP A 16 7.91 3.79 10.98
C TRP A 16 7.74 2.84 9.80
N VAL A 17 7.92 1.53 9.96
CA VAL A 17 7.83 0.55 8.86
C VAL A 17 6.55 -0.29 8.91
N GLY A 18 6.10 -0.64 10.11
CA GLY A 18 4.91 -1.45 10.35
C GLY A 18 3.58 -0.78 9.99
N PRO A 19 3.31 0.49 10.35
CA PRO A 19 1.98 1.06 10.15
C PRO A 19 1.69 1.35 8.70
N TYR A 20 2.67 1.55 7.82
CA TYR A 20 2.37 1.74 6.40
C TYR A 20 1.83 0.47 5.76
N SER A 21 2.40 -0.71 6.08
CA SER A 21 1.84 -1.99 5.60
C SER A 21 0.45 -2.25 6.20
N LEU A 22 0.26 -1.94 7.49
CA LEU A 22 -1.01 -2.12 8.19
C LEU A 22 -2.09 -1.14 7.69
N LEU A 23 -1.73 0.11 7.43
CA LEU A 23 -2.58 1.13 6.82
C LEU A 23 -2.94 0.74 5.39
N GLY A 24 -1.98 0.31 4.59
CA GLY A 24 -2.22 -0.22 3.25
C GLY A 24 -3.19 -1.39 3.29
N MET A 25 -3.03 -2.30 4.24
CA MET A 25 -3.91 -3.46 4.40
C MET A 25 -5.32 -3.05 4.85
N CYS A 26 -5.46 -2.09 5.78
CA CYS A 26 -6.75 -1.54 6.18
C CYS A 26 -7.45 -0.83 5.01
N ILE A 27 -6.74 0.03 4.27
CA ILE A 27 -7.26 0.76 3.12
C ILE A 27 -7.64 -0.22 2.00
N GLY A 28 -6.81 -1.21 1.72
CA GLY A 28 -7.08 -2.25 0.73
C GLY A 28 -8.26 -3.14 1.10
N SER A 29 -8.38 -3.52 2.36
CA SER A 29 -9.52 -4.32 2.86
C SER A 29 -10.83 -3.55 2.82
N LEU A 30 -10.81 -2.27 3.21
CA LEU A 30 -11.94 -1.36 2.99
C LEU A 30 -12.24 -1.22 1.50
N GLY A 31 -11.19 -1.10 0.68
CA GLY A 31 -11.22 -1.15 -0.77
C GLY A 31 -12.07 -2.29 -1.30
N MET A 32 -11.79 -3.51 -0.83
CA MET A 32 -12.53 -4.72 -1.20
C MET A 32 -14.00 -4.68 -0.74
N LEU A 33 -14.28 -4.23 0.48
CA LEU A 33 -15.65 -4.10 0.99
C LEU A 33 -16.48 -3.07 0.19
N LEU A 34 -15.82 -2.04 -0.32
CA LEU A 34 -16.42 -0.96 -1.12
C LEU A 34 -16.38 -1.25 -2.64
N GLY A 35 -16.23 -2.52 -3.04
CA GLY A 35 -16.32 -2.96 -4.44
C GLY A 35 -15.02 -2.96 -5.23
N GLY A 36 -13.88 -2.87 -4.55
CA GLY A 36 -12.54 -3.09 -5.13
C GLY A 36 -12.16 -4.58 -5.17
N ARG A 37 -10.98 -4.85 -5.70
CA ARG A 37 -10.40 -6.20 -5.81
C ARG A 37 -9.02 -6.23 -5.15
N GLY A 38 -8.60 -7.41 -4.71
CA GLY A 38 -7.29 -7.66 -4.16
C GLY A 38 -6.68 -8.91 -4.78
N ARG A 39 -5.37 -8.90 -5.02
CA ARG A 39 -4.58 -10.06 -5.43
C ARG A 39 -3.24 -10.07 -4.70
N TYR A 40 -2.67 -11.25 -4.49
CA TYR A 40 -1.31 -11.37 -3.96
C TYR A 40 -0.37 -11.68 -5.13
N ARG A 41 0.71 -10.90 -5.29
CA ARG A 41 1.68 -11.06 -6.37
C ARG A 41 3.08 -10.68 -5.89
N ASP A 42 4.07 -11.50 -6.23
CA ASP A 42 5.50 -11.23 -6.00
C ASP A 42 5.87 -10.80 -4.57
N GLY A 43 5.17 -11.33 -3.56
CA GLY A 43 5.43 -11.01 -2.16
C GLY A 43 4.61 -9.86 -1.58
N ALA A 44 3.79 -9.17 -2.39
CA ALA A 44 2.97 -8.03 -1.99
C ALA A 44 1.47 -8.25 -2.23
N PHE A 45 0.64 -7.60 -1.42
CA PHE A 45 -0.81 -7.53 -1.63
C PHE A 45 -1.16 -6.33 -2.49
N GLU A 46 -1.66 -6.58 -3.68
CA GLU A 46 -2.11 -5.55 -4.60
C GLU A 46 -3.63 -5.38 -4.51
N PHE A 47 -4.10 -4.19 -4.16
CA PHE A 47 -5.52 -3.82 -4.16
C PHE A 47 -5.78 -2.80 -5.26
N TYR A 48 -6.86 -2.95 -6.02
CA TYR A 48 -7.19 -2.09 -7.15
C TYR A 48 -8.70 -1.95 -7.33
N GLU A 49 -9.11 -1.00 -8.18
CA GLU A 49 -10.53 -0.66 -8.41
C GLU A 49 -11.26 -0.17 -7.15
N GLY A 50 -12.55 0.16 -7.30
CA GLY A 50 -13.42 0.60 -6.22
C GLY A 50 -12.88 1.80 -5.44
N PHE A 51 -12.99 1.72 -4.11
CA PHE A 51 -12.49 2.76 -3.21
C PHE A 51 -10.97 2.94 -3.29
N THR A 52 -10.22 1.89 -3.60
CA THR A 52 -8.77 1.94 -3.77
C THR A 52 -8.37 2.86 -4.93
N ALA A 53 -9.06 2.74 -6.06
CA ALA A 53 -8.83 3.60 -7.22
C ALA A 53 -9.20 5.07 -6.94
N TRP A 54 -10.31 5.30 -6.23
CA TRP A 54 -10.70 6.65 -5.79
C TRP A 54 -9.63 7.27 -4.88
N PHE A 55 -9.11 6.51 -3.92
CA PHE A 55 -8.07 6.96 -3.00
C PHE A 55 -6.77 7.32 -3.74
N VAL A 56 -6.30 6.44 -4.63
CA VAL A 56 -5.09 6.68 -5.42
C VAL A 56 -5.26 7.93 -6.30
N ARG A 57 -6.43 8.13 -6.93
CA ARG A 57 -6.72 9.34 -7.71
C ARG A 57 -6.70 10.63 -6.91
N ARG A 58 -6.94 10.57 -5.59
CA ARG A 58 -6.96 11.74 -4.71
C ARG A 58 -5.56 12.17 -4.26
N LEU A 59 -4.53 11.36 -4.53
CA LEU A 59 -3.15 11.72 -4.29
C LEU A 59 -2.70 12.87 -5.21
N PRO A 60 -1.65 13.63 -4.86
CA PRO A 60 -1.17 14.76 -5.66
C PRO A 60 -0.83 14.39 -7.11
N THR A 61 -0.32 13.16 -7.32
CA THR A 61 -0.01 12.57 -8.64
C THR A 61 -1.02 11.51 -9.05
N GLY A 62 -2.18 11.46 -8.38
CA GLY A 62 -3.14 10.38 -8.48
C GLY A 62 -3.56 10.00 -9.90
N PRO A 63 -3.93 10.95 -10.79
CA PRO A 63 -4.35 10.64 -12.16
C PRO A 63 -3.29 9.88 -12.98
N THR A 64 -2.00 10.08 -12.69
CA THR A 64 -0.89 9.45 -13.39
C THR A 64 -0.27 8.28 -12.62
N THR A 65 -0.75 8.00 -11.41
CA THR A 65 -0.20 6.96 -10.53
C THR A 65 -0.87 5.62 -10.82
N ALA A 66 -0.15 4.70 -11.46
CA ALA A 66 -0.66 3.36 -11.75
C ALA A 66 -0.71 2.47 -10.49
N GLY A 67 0.23 2.64 -9.55
CA GLY A 67 0.27 1.95 -8.26
C GLY A 67 1.03 2.75 -7.22
N PHE A 68 0.58 2.69 -5.97
CA PHE A 68 1.17 3.36 -4.82
C PHE A 68 1.53 2.31 -3.76
N THR A 69 2.82 2.22 -3.41
CA THR A 69 3.33 1.20 -2.50
C THR A 69 3.34 1.70 -1.05
N LEU A 70 2.80 0.88 -0.16
CA LEU A 70 2.74 1.07 1.28
C LEU A 70 3.30 -0.20 1.96
N GLY A 71 4.62 -0.29 2.02
CA GLY A 71 5.31 -1.48 2.50
C GLY A 71 5.00 -2.70 1.63
N HIS A 72 4.38 -3.74 2.19
CA HIS A 72 3.99 -4.96 1.45
C HIS A 72 2.62 -4.85 0.77
N VAL A 73 2.00 -3.67 0.75
CA VAL A 73 0.70 -3.46 0.15
C VAL A 73 0.81 -2.43 -0.97
N ILE A 74 0.27 -2.74 -2.13
CA ILE A 74 0.25 -1.88 -3.31
C ILE A 74 -1.20 -1.49 -3.58
N LEU A 75 -1.47 -0.20 -3.68
CA LEU A 75 -2.79 0.35 -4.01
C LEU A 75 -2.75 0.86 -5.46
N GLY A 76 -3.50 0.23 -6.35
CA GLY A 76 -3.60 0.60 -7.77
C GLY A 76 -4.97 1.16 -8.14
N GLN A 77 -5.04 1.77 -9.32
CA GLN A 77 -6.31 2.21 -9.90
C GLN A 77 -7.01 1.10 -10.70
N THR A 78 -6.25 0.38 -11.54
CA THR A 78 -6.75 -0.70 -12.40
C THR A 78 -5.80 -1.89 -12.35
N SER A 79 -6.32 -3.08 -12.62
CA SER A 79 -5.52 -4.31 -12.74
C SER A 79 -4.48 -4.20 -13.87
N GLU A 80 -4.88 -3.65 -15.01
CA GLU A 80 -4.03 -3.47 -16.20
C GLU A 80 -2.87 -2.53 -15.92
N GLY A 81 -3.12 -1.42 -15.20
CA GLY A 81 -2.07 -0.50 -14.79
C GLY A 81 -1.04 -1.18 -13.89
N LEU A 82 -1.50 -1.96 -12.91
CA LEU A 82 -0.61 -2.73 -12.04
C LEU A 82 0.16 -3.82 -12.80
N GLU A 83 -0.45 -4.45 -13.79
CA GLU A 83 0.23 -5.46 -14.62
C GLU A 83 1.30 -4.85 -15.54
N ILE A 84 1.05 -3.66 -16.11
CA ILE A 84 2.03 -2.95 -16.94
C ILE A 84 3.25 -2.54 -16.11
N VAL A 85 3.02 -1.94 -14.94
CA VAL A 85 4.12 -1.52 -14.04
C VAL A 85 4.83 -2.74 -13.45
N GLY A 86 4.07 -3.78 -13.13
CA GLY A 86 4.57 -5.02 -12.57
C GLY A 86 5.38 -5.92 -13.50
N LYS A 87 5.32 -5.69 -14.82
CA LYS A 87 6.16 -6.35 -15.84
C LYS A 87 7.43 -5.55 -16.16
N HIS A 88 7.56 -4.33 -15.64
CA HIS A 88 8.71 -3.47 -15.87
C HIS A 88 9.86 -3.70 -14.87
N GLU A 89 9.70 -4.66 -13.95
CA GLU A 89 10.78 -5.22 -13.12
C GLU A 89 11.31 -6.52 -13.73
#